data_AF-A0A534FVS7-F1
#
_entry.id   AF-A0A534FVS7-F1
#
_cell.length_a   1.000
_cell.length_b   1.000
_cell.length_c   1.000
_cell.angle_alpha   90.00
_cell.angle_beta   90.00
_cell.angle_gamma   90.00
#
_symmetry.space_group_name_H-M   'P 1'
#
loop_
_entity.id
_entity.type
_entity.pdbx_description
1 polymer ?
#
loop_
_entity_poly.entity_id
_entity_poly.type
_entity_poly.pdbx_seq_one_letter_code
_entity_poly.pdbx_strand_id
1 'polypeptide(L)' 'APDGVIEAFRVRNAQRFALAVQWHPEWKVMSNPFSRALFAAFGEASRERAAAK' A
#
# COMPACT_ATOMS: atom_id res chain seq x y z
N ALA A 1 -1.87 1.90 -16.33
CA ALA A 1 -2.21 2.82 -17.43
C ALA A 1 -1.69 2.22 -18.74
N PRO A 2 -2.29 2.54 -19.89
CA PRO A 2 -1.86 2.00 -21.19
C PRO A 2 -0.57 2.65 -21.75
N ASP A 3 -0.03 3.65 -21.07
CA ASP A 3 1.11 4.49 -21.49
C ASP A 3 2.50 3.90 -21.16
N GLY A 4 2.55 2.78 -20.44
CA GLY A 4 3.81 2.13 -20.04
C GLY A 4 4.49 2.76 -18.81
N VAL A 5 3.85 3.74 -18.15
CA VAL A 5 4.37 4.31 -16.90
C VAL A 5 4.22 3.29 -15.76
N ILE A 6 5.26 3.18 -14.93
CA ILE A 6 5.21 2.34 -13.73
C ILE A 6 4.38 3.05 -12.67
N GLU A 7 3.21 2.50 -12.39
CA GLU A 7 2.26 3.10 -11.43
C GLU A 7 2.45 2.58 -10.00
N ALA A 8 3.05 1.41 -9.83
CA ALA A 8 3.29 0.84 -8.51
C ALA A 8 4.40 -0.23 -8.57
N PHE A 9 5.10 -0.40 -7.46
CA PHE A 9 6.02 -1.53 -7.29
C PHE A 9 6.02 -2.02 -5.84
N ARG A 10 6.41 -3.29 -5.68
CA ARG A 10 6.71 -3.88 -4.37
C ARG A 10 8.13 -4.42 -4.36
N VAL A 11 8.72 -4.51 -3.18
CA VAL A 11 10.02 -5.14 -3.00
C VAL A 11 9.82 -6.66 -2.93
N ARG A 12 10.33 -7.39 -3.95
CA ARG A 12 10.08 -8.85 -4.11
C ARG A 12 10.42 -9.67 -2.87
N ASN A 13 11.53 -9.36 -2.21
CA ASN A 13 12.05 -10.11 -1.06
C ASN A 13 11.91 -9.32 0.26
N ALA A 14 10.97 -8.38 0.35
CA ALA A 14 10.75 -7.70 1.62
C ALA A 14 10.16 -8.68 2.64
N GLN A 15 10.75 -8.70 3.84
CA GLN A 15 10.26 -9.52 4.96
C GLN A 15 8.90 -9.04 5.49
N ARG A 16 8.49 -7.82 5.12
CA ARG A 16 7.27 -7.15 5.59
C ARG A 16 6.69 -6.32 4.46
N PHE A 17 5.55 -5.68 4.74
CA PHE A 17 4.86 -4.82 3.79
C PHE A 17 5.78 -3.72 3.24
N ALA A 18 6.00 -3.74 1.93
CA ALA A 18 6.80 -2.77 1.19
C ALA A 18 6.21 -2.58 -0.21
N LEU A 19 5.36 -1.55 -0.34
CA LEU A 19 4.60 -1.22 -1.55
C LEU A 19 4.67 0.30 -1.76
N ALA A 20 4.95 0.72 -2.98
CA ALA A 20 4.92 2.11 -3.41
C ALA A 20 3.95 2.26 -4.58
N VAL A 21 3.26 3.39 -4.62
CA VAL A 21 2.30 3.76 -5.67
C VAL A 21 2.60 5.18 -6.14
N GLN A 22 2.40 5.45 -7.42
CA GLN A 22 2.71 6.74 -8.04
C GLN A 22 1.59 7.76 -7.85
N TRP A 23 0.34 7.31 -7.77
CA TRP A 23 -0.81 8.18 -7.54
C TRP A 23 -0.95 8.57 -6.05
N HIS A 24 -1.94 9.41 -5.75
CA HIS A 24 -2.29 9.85 -4.41
C HIS A 24 -3.38 8.96 -3.77
N PRO A 25 -3.05 7.84 -3.10
CA PRO A 25 -4.05 6.98 -2.48
C PRO A 25 -4.77 7.66 -1.31
N GLU A 26 -4.19 8.68 -0.69
CA GLU A 26 -4.78 9.44 0.41
C GLU A 26 -6.00 10.27 -0.02
N TRP A 27 -6.07 10.66 -1.29
CA TRP A 27 -7.13 11.53 -1.78
C TRP A 27 -8.49 10.84 -1.69
N LYS A 28 -9.42 11.48 -0.96
CA LYS A 28 -10.78 10.97 -0.70
C LYS A 28 -10.80 9.51 -0.26
N VAL A 29 -9.83 9.11 0.58
CA VAL A 29 -9.67 7.71 1.02
C VAL A 29 -11.00 7.12 1.48
N MET A 30 -11.79 7.82 2.29
CA MET A 30 -13.04 7.28 2.84
C MET A 30 -14.08 6.88 1.78
N SER A 31 -14.08 7.52 0.60
CA SER A 31 -14.97 7.21 -0.51
C SER A 31 -14.29 6.42 -1.65
N ASN A 32 -13.02 6.05 -1.50
CA ASN A 32 -12.30 5.22 -2.46
C ASN A 32 -12.00 3.85 -1.82
N PRO A 33 -12.77 2.79 -2.15
CA PRO A 33 -12.58 1.46 -1.57
C PRO A 33 -11.18 0.89 -1.77
N PHE A 34 -10.54 1.19 -2.91
CA PHE A 34 -9.20 0.71 -3.22
C PHE A 34 -8.15 1.38 -2.33
N SER A 35 -8.22 2.71 -2.19
CA SER A 35 -7.36 3.44 -1.25
C SER A 35 -7.54 2.95 0.19
N ARG A 36 -8.78 2.71 0.63
CA ARG A 36 -9.05 2.17 1.97
C ARG A 36 -8.42 0.80 2.18
N ALA A 37 -8.54 -0.10 1.20
CA ALA A 37 -7.94 -1.41 1.28
C ALA A 37 -6.40 -1.32 1.39
N LEU A 38 -5.77 -0.43 0.62
CA LEU A 38 -4.33 -0.20 0.66
C LEU A 38 -3.86 0.25 2.06
N PHE A 39 -4.52 1.26 2.64
CA PHE A 39 -4.18 1.74 3.99
C PHE A 39 -4.55 0.73 5.09
N ALA A 40 -5.62 -0.05 4.92
CA ALA A 40 -5.98 -1.11 5.86
C ALA A 40 -4.89 -2.21 5.89
N ALA A 41 -4.40 -2.63 4.73
CA ALA A 41 -3.31 -3.61 4.63
C ALA A 41 -2.00 -3.10 5.24
N PHE A 42 -1.66 -1.83 4.98
CA PHE A 42 -0.50 -1.18 5.62
C PHE A 42 -0.65 -1.11 7.15
N GLY A 43 -1.84 -0.76 7.63
CA GLY A 43 -2.15 -0.70 9.06
C GLY A 43 -2.05 -2.07 9.74
N GLU A 44 -2.51 -3.14 9.07
CA GLU A 44 -2.36 -4.51 9.58
C GLU A 44 -0.89 -4.91 9.69
N ALA A 45 -0.11 -4.72 8.62
CA ALA A 45 1.31 -5.03 8.64
C ALA A 45 2.08 -4.24 9.73
N SER A 46 1.65 -3.01 10.01
CA SER A 46 2.20 -2.20 11.09
C SER A 46 1.88 -2.78 12.48
N ARG A 47 0.66 -3.27 12.70
CA ARG A 47 0.26 -3.96 13.94
C ARG A 47 1.01 -5.28 14.12
N GLU A 48 1.11 -6.09 13.08
CA GLU A 48 1.89 -7.33 13.09
C GLU A 48 3.37 -7.06 13.45
N ARG A 49 3.96 -6.00 12.90
CA ARG A 49 5.32 -5.57 13.26
C ARG A 49 5.43 -5.20 14.73
N ALA A 50 4.46 -4.45 15.25
CA ALA A 50 4.46 -4.03 16.65
C ALA A 50 4.28 -5.21 17.62
N ALA A 51 3.48 -6.21 17.23
CA ALA A 51 3.22 -7.41 18.03
C ALA A 51 4.37 -8.42 18.03
N ALA A 52 5.12 -8.51 16.93
CA ALA A 52 6.25 -9.44 16.77
C ALA A 52 7.54 -8.99 17.50
N LYS A 53 7.41 -8.46 18.72
CA LYS A 53 8.56 -8.15 19.60
C LYS A 53 9.37 -9.40 19.91
#